data_AF-A0A6G3X1M6-F1
#
_entry.id   AF-A0A6G3X1M6-F1
#
_cell.length_a   1.000
_cell.length_b   1.000
_cell.length_c   1.000
_cell.angle_alpha   90.00
_cell.angle_beta   90.00
_cell.angle_gamma   90.00
#
_symmetry.space_group_name_H-M   'P 1'
#
loop_
_entity.id
_entity.type
_entity.pdbx_description
1 polymer ?
#
loop_
_entity_poly.entity_id
_entity_poly.type
_entity_poly.pdbx_seq_one_letter_code
_entity_poly.pdbx_strand_id
1 'polypeptide(L)'
;MSTPYPFTAIVGQDDLRLGLLLNAVSPAVGGVLVRGEKGTAKSTAVRALAALMPEVSVVPGCRFSCDPVSPDPACPDGPHAEAAGVSRAARTVELPVGASEDRLVGALDIERALS
;
A
#
# COMPACT_ATOMS: atom_id res chain seq x y z
N MET A 1 14.10 6.23 -12.42
CA MET A 1 12.82 5.56 -12.11
C MET A 1 12.73 4.33 -12.99
N SER A 2 12.67 3.13 -12.42
CA SER A 2 12.52 1.90 -13.20
C SER A 2 11.06 1.78 -13.61
N THR A 3 10.77 1.70 -14.91
CA THR A 3 9.42 1.45 -15.40
C THR A 3 8.98 0.08 -14.91
N PRO A 4 7.87 -0.03 -14.14
CA PRO A 4 7.39 -1.31 -13.67
C PRO A 4 7.02 -2.20 -14.86
N TYR A 5 7.28 -3.51 -14.71
CA TYR A 5 6.91 -4.48 -15.74
C TYR A 5 5.39 -4.47 -15.94
N PRO A 6 4.86 -4.43 -17.17
CA PRO A 6 3.43 -4.28 -17.42
C PRO A 6 2.64 -5.52 -16.96
N PHE A 7 1.54 -5.30 -16.23
CA PHE A 7 0.73 -6.38 -15.64
C PHE A 7 0.15 -7.33 -16.70
N THR A 8 -0.22 -6.78 -17.87
CA THR A 8 -0.78 -7.56 -18.98
C THR A 8 0.25 -8.47 -19.65
N ALA A 9 1.55 -8.16 -19.54
CA ALA A 9 2.62 -8.95 -20.13
C ALA A 9 3.05 -10.16 -19.26
N ILE A 10 2.48 -10.33 -18.07
CA ILE A 10 2.77 -11.48 -17.21
C ILE A 10 2.18 -12.74 -17.84
N VAL A 11 3.04 -13.72 -18.15
CA VAL A 11 2.66 -14.95 -18.85
C VAL A 11 2.34 -16.08 -17.88
N GLY A 12 1.25 -16.82 -18.12
CA GLY A 12 0.95 -18.10 -17.45
C GLY A 12 0.55 -18.01 -15.98
N GLN A 13 0.11 -16.84 -15.50
CA GLN A 13 -0.28 -16.62 -14.10
C GLN A 13 -1.73 -16.12 -14.00
N ASP A 14 -2.65 -16.81 -14.67
CA ASP A 14 -4.05 -16.38 -14.78
C ASP A 14 -4.74 -16.29 -13.42
N ASP A 15 -4.58 -17.31 -12.57
CA ASP A 15 -5.17 -17.32 -11.22
C ASP A 15 -4.61 -16.23 -10.32
N LEU A 16 -3.30 -15.96 -10.40
CA LEU A 16 -2.69 -14.85 -9.65
C LEU A 16 -3.24 -13.51 -10.11
N ARG A 17 -3.30 -13.28 -11.42
CA ARG A 17 -3.84 -12.02 -11.97
C ARG A 17 -5.29 -11.84 -11.56
N LEU A 18 -6.11 -12.89 -11.69
CA LEU A 18 -7.51 -12.86 -11.29
C LEU A 18 -7.65 -12.56 -9.78
N GLY A 19 -6.92 -13.27 -8.92
CA GLY A 19 -6.97 -13.05 -7.48
C GLY A 19 -6.60 -11.62 -7.08
N LEU A 20 -5.56 -11.06 -7.69
CA LEU A 20 -5.14 -9.68 -7.45
C LEU A 20 -6.19 -8.67 -7.95
N LEU A 21 -6.80 -8.89 -9.12
CA LEU A 21 -7.85 -8.02 -9.66
C LEU A 21 -9.12 -8.04 -8.80
N LEU A 22 -9.55 -9.24 -8.36
CA LEU A 22 -10.69 -9.38 -7.46
C LEU A 22 -10.46 -8.63 -6.14
N ASN A 23 -9.24 -8.71 -5.61
CA ASN A 23 -8.87 -8.02 -4.38
C ASN A 23 -8.83 -6.49 -4.53
N ALA A 24 -8.37 -6.00 -5.69
CA ALA A 24 -8.37 -4.58 -6.01
C ALA A 24 -9.80 -4.02 -6.14
N VAL A 25 -10.76 -4.82 -6.63
CA VAL A 25 -12.18 -4.43 -6.72
C VAL A 25 -12.88 -4.53 -5.37
N SER A 26 -12.64 -5.60 -4.61
CA SER A 26 -13.28 -5.85 -3.32
C SER A 26 -12.27 -6.39 -2.30
N PRO A 27 -11.73 -5.51 -1.43
CA PRO A 27 -10.84 -5.93 -0.35
C PRO A 27 -11.49 -6.90 0.65
N ALA A 28 -12.83 -6.93 0.73
CA ALA A 28 -13.57 -7.82 1.60
C ALA A 28 -13.40 -9.31 1.26
N VAL A 29 -12.90 -9.63 0.06
CA VAL A 29 -12.52 -11.00 -0.33
C VAL A 29 -11.40 -11.55 0.58
N GLY A 30 -10.62 -10.68 1.23
CA GLY A 30 -9.56 -11.07 2.17
C GLY A 30 -8.17 -10.88 1.57
N GLY A 31 -7.22 -11.77 1.87
CA GLY A 31 -5.86 -11.72 1.33
C GLY A 31 -5.63 -12.76 0.22
N VAL A 32 -4.70 -12.47 -0.69
CA VAL A 32 -4.27 -13.42 -1.73
C VAL A 32 -3.01 -14.17 -1.29
N LEU A 33 -3.12 -15.49 -1.05
CA LEU A 33 -1.97 -16.34 -0.76
C LEU A 33 -1.37 -16.88 -2.05
N VAL A 34 -0.18 -16.41 -2.41
CA VAL A 34 0.51 -16.83 -3.62
C VAL A 34 1.57 -17.88 -3.31
N ARG A 35 1.36 -19.12 -3.78
CA ARG A 35 2.35 -20.20 -3.69
C ARG A 35 3.14 -20.33 -4.98
N GLY A 36 4.43 -20.62 -4.87
CA GLY A 36 5.30 -20.88 -6.02
C GLY A 36 6.77 -20.74 -5.66
N GLU A 37 7.65 -21.19 -6.55
CA GLU A 37 9.10 -21.16 -6.36
C GLU A 37 9.67 -19.73 -6.41
N LYS A 38 10.92 -19.56 -5.98
CA LYS A 38 11.64 -18.29 -6.18
C LYS A 38 11.79 -18.03 -7.69
N GLY A 39 11.64 -16.78 -8.11
CA GLY A 39 11.77 -16.41 -9.54
C GLY A 39 10.47 -16.51 -10.36
N THR A 40 9.34 -16.88 -9.74
CA THR A 40 8.02 -16.95 -10.40
C THR A 40 7.31 -15.60 -10.54
N ALA A 41 8.04 -14.48 -10.54
CA ALA A 41 7.48 -13.13 -10.75
C ALA A 41 6.31 -12.69 -9.81
N LYS A 42 6.12 -13.35 -8.65
CA LYS A 42 5.03 -13.04 -7.69
C LYS A 42 5.00 -11.57 -7.26
N SER A 43 6.13 -11.04 -6.78
CA SER A 43 6.24 -9.63 -6.39
C SER A 43 6.19 -8.69 -7.59
N THR A 44 6.68 -9.12 -8.75
CA THR A 44 6.54 -8.38 -10.01
C THR A 44 5.07 -8.17 -10.36
N ALA A 45 4.22 -9.18 -10.21
CA ALA A 45 2.78 -9.07 -10.47
C ALA A 45 2.09 -8.05 -9.55
N VAL A 46 2.42 -8.07 -8.25
CA VAL A 46 1.87 -7.11 -7.29
C VAL A 46 2.30 -5.67 -7.60
N ARG A 47 3.60 -5.45 -7.88
CA ARG A 47 4.12 -4.12 -8.24
C ARG A 47 3.55 -3.63 -9.58
N ALA A 48 3.34 -4.53 -10.54
CA ALA A 48 2.73 -4.23 -11.83
C ALA A 48 1.27 -3.80 -11.68
N LEU A 49 0.49 -4.46 -10.81
CA LEU A 49 -0.88 -4.05 -10.52
C LEU A 49 -0.92 -2.68 -9.84
N ALA A 50 -0.04 -2.42 -8.87
CA ALA A 50 0.01 -1.13 -8.18
C ALA A 50 0.25 0.04 -9.13
N ALA A 51 1.02 -0.17 -10.20
CA ALA A 51 1.24 0.83 -11.25
C ALA A 51 0.00 1.10 -12.12
N LEU A 52 -0.99 0.21 -12.12
CA LEU A 52 -2.28 0.41 -12.79
C LEU A 52 -3.33 1.09 -11.91
N MET A 53 -3.09 1.16 -10.60
CA MET A 53 -4.03 1.79 -9.69
C MET A 53 -4.10 3.29 -9.97
N PRO A 54 -5.30 3.90 -9.88
CA PRO A 54 -5.42 5.34 -10.00
C PRO A 54 -4.63 6.02 -8.87
N GLU A 55 -4.18 7.24 -9.15
CA GLU A 55 -3.66 8.08 -8.08
C GLU A 55 -4.78 8.36 -7.06
N VAL A 56 -4.39 8.41 -5.79
CA VAL A 56 -5.27 8.69 -4.67
C VAL A 56 -5.05 10.14 -4.22
N SER A 57 -6.15 10.84 -3.96
CA SER A 57 -6.12 12.16 -3.35
C SER A 57 -5.83 12.01 -1.85
N VAL A 58 -4.79 12.68 -1.34
CA VAL A 58 -4.36 12.55 0.05
C VAL A 58 -4.04 13.90 0.68
N VAL A 59 -4.20 14.01 2.00
CA VAL A 59 -3.75 15.18 2.76
C VAL A 59 -2.23 15.36 2.55
N PRO A 60 -1.76 16.57 2.20
CA PRO A 60 -0.34 16.85 2.01
C PRO A 60 0.48 16.46 3.25
N GLY A 61 1.54 15.66 3.06
CA GLY A 61 2.44 15.25 4.14
C GLY A 61 1.91 14.13 5.06
N CYS A 62 0.64 13.74 4.97
CA CYS A 62 0.09 12.67 5.81
C CYS A 62 0.67 11.30 5.43
N ARG A 63 1.33 10.64 6.39
CA ARG A 63 1.90 9.30 6.26
C ARG A 63 0.81 8.25 6.10
N PHE A 64 -0.38 8.49 6.62
CA PHE A 64 -1.51 7.54 6.60
C PHE A 64 -2.40 7.64 5.36
N SER A 65 -2.16 8.60 4.46
CA SER A 65 -3.00 8.83 3.27
C SER A 65 -4.44 9.23 3.60
N CYS A 66 -4.68 10.02 4.65
CA CYS A 66 -6.03 10.48 4.94
C CYS A 66 -6.65 11.23 3.75
N ASP A 67 -7.97 11.05 3.58
CA ASP A 67 -8.77 11.75 2.58
C ASP A 67 -8.79 13.26 2.92
N PRO A 68 -8.47 14.16 1.97
CA PRO A 68 -8.54 15.61 2.20
C PRO A 68 -9.93 16.15 2.51
N VAL A 69 -10.99 15.51 1.99
CA VAL A 69 -12.39 15.93 2.16
C VAL A 69 -12.95 15.41 3.48
N SER A 70 -12.52 14.21 3.89
CA SER A 70 -12.97 13.57 5.13
C SER A 70 -11.78 12.93 5.86
N PRO A 71 -10.87 13.73 6.43
CA PRO A 71 -9.69 13.21 7.12
C PRO A 71 -10.08 12.40 8.36
N ASP A 72 -9.31 11.35 8.65
CA ASP A 72 -9.52 10.53 9.84
C ASP A 72 -9.25 11.38 11.10
N PRO A 73 -10.25 11.57 11.99
CA PRO A 73 -10.07 12.35 13.21
C PRO A 73 -9.08 11.71 14.20
N ALA A 74 -8.81 10.40 14.09
CA ALA A 74 -7.85 9.68 14.91
C ALA A 74 -6.47 9.56 14.27
N CYS A 75 -6.22 10.24 13.14
CA CYS A 75 -4.93 10.17 12.45
C CYS A 75 -3.78 10.66 13.35
N PRO A 76 -2.69 9.88 13.52
CA PRO A 76 -1.51 10.31 14.29
C PRO A 76 -0.76 11.53 13.72
N ASP A 77 -0.96 11.85 12.43
CA ASP A 77 -0.38 13.05 11.79
C ASP A 77 -1.34 14.26 11.85
N GLY A 78 -2.48 14.11 12.52
CA GLY A 78 -3.48 15.17 12.69
C GLY A 78 -3.13 16.15 13.82
N PRO A 79 -3.93 17.23 13.97
CA PRO A 79 -5.11 17.57 13.17
C PRO A 79 -4.74 18.03 11.76
N HIS A 80 -5.54 17.63 10.77
CA HIS A 80 -5.37 18.08 9.38
C HIS A 80 -6.21 19.34 9.15
N ALA A 81 -5.58 20.42 8.69
CA ALA A 81 -6.30 21.60 8.23
C ALA A 81 -7.00 21.30 6.91
N GLU A 82 -8.08 22.03 6.61
CA GLU A 82 -8.66 22.02 5.27
C GLU A 82 -7.61 22.46 4.25
N ALA A 83 -7.14 21.51 3.44
CA ALA A 83 -6.13 21.72 2.43
C ALA A 83 -6.55 21.03 1.14
N ALA A 84 -6.18 21.61 0.02
CA ALA A 84 -6.31 20.93 -1.27
C ALA A 84 -5.48 19.63 -1.22
N GLY A 85 -6.13 18.53 -1.57
CA GLY A 85 -5.47 17.23 -1.68
C GLY A 85 -4.34 17.26 -2.71
N VAL A 86 -3.31 16.46 -2.46
CA VAL A 86 -2.30 16.16 -3.47
C VAL A 86 -2.56 14.79 -4.07
N SER A 87 -2.37 14.68 -5.37
CA SER A 87 -2.44 13.38 -6.06
C SER A 87 -1.18 12.58 -5.75
N ARG A 88 -1.36 11.33 -5.33
CA ARG A 88 -0.24 10.43 -5.02
C ARG A 88 -0.52 9.04 -5.58
N ALA A 89 0.50 8.42 -6.18
CA ALA A 89 0.42 7.03 -6.62
C ALA A 89 0.07 6.08 -5.45
N ALA A 90 -0.68 5.02 -5.76
CA ALA A 90 -0.96 3.95 -4.79
C ALA A 90 0.35 3.38 -4.22
N ARG A 91 0.37 3.14 -2.91
CA ARG A 91 1.57 2.67 -2.21
C ARG A 91 1.57 1.16 -2.08
N THR A 92 2.67 0.56 -2.50
CA THR A 92 2.99 -0.83 -2.21
C THR A 92 4.10 -0.86 -1.17
N VAL A 93 3.88 -1.60 -0.08
CA VAL A 93 4.87 -1.77 1.00
C VAL A 93 5.23 -3.24 1.08
N GLU A 94 6.53 -3.52 1.21
CA GLU A 94 7.05 -4.88 1.39
C GLU A 94 7.35 -5.11 2.86
N LEU A 95 6.79 -6.18 3.42
CA LEU A 95 7.07 -6.60 4.79
C LEU A 95 8.18 -7.67 4.78
N PRO A 96 9.41 -7.35 5.21
CA PRO A 96 10.49 -8.33 5.24
C PRO A 96 10.26 -9.37 6.33
N VAL A 97 10.75 -10.59 6.07
CA VAL A 97 10.82 -11.64 7.07
C VAL A 97 11.76 -11.16 8.20
N GLY A 98 11.26 -11.11 9.43
CA GLY A 98 12.00 -10.59 10.59
C GLY A 98 11.79 -9.11 10.91
N ALA A 99 10.81 -8.44 10.28
CA ALA A 99 10.35 -7.14 10.77
C ALA A 99 9.83 -7.28 12.22
N SER A 100 10.29 -6.39 13.12
CA SER A 100 9.76 -6.32 14.48
C SER A 100 8.36 -5.73 14.48
N GLU A 101 7.58 -6.05 15.50
CA GLU A 101 6.23 -5.49 15.70
C GLU A 101 6.27 -3.96 15.75
N ASP A 102 7.21 -3.38 16.50
CA ASP A 102 7.44 -1.93 16.58
C ASP A 102 7.64 -1.25 15.22
N ARG A 103 8.25 -1.95 14.25
CA ARG A 103 8.44 -1.42 12.89
C ARG A 103 7.19 -1.57 12.02
N LEU A 104 6.29 -2.48 12.39
CA LEU A 104 5.04 -2.75 11.67
C LEU A 104 3.91 -1.85 12.17
N VAL A 105 3.69 -1.80 13.48
CA VAL A 105 2.59 -1.05 14.11
C VAL A 105 2.99 0.37 14.52
N GLY A 106 4.29 0.63 14.62
CA GLY A 106 4.85 1.87 15.18
C GLY A 106 5.24 1.69 16.66
N ALA A 107 6.10 2.59 17.14
CA ALA A 107 6.56 2.60 18.52
C ALA A 107 6.39 3.99 19.15
N LEU A 108 6.27 4.01 20.47
CA LEU A 108 6.25 5.24 21.27
C LEU A 108 7.63 5.50 21.86
N ASP A 109 8.13 6.73 21.68
CA ASP A 109 9.34 7.20 22.35
C ASP A 109 8.97 7.65 23.78
N ILE A 110 9.29 6.81 24.76
CA ILE A 110 8.92 7.03 26.17
C ILE A 110 9.68 8.23 26.76
N GLU A 111 10.96 8.43 26.39
CA GLU A 111 11.75 9.53 26.92
C GLU A 111 11.16 10.88 26.53
N ARG A 112 10.75 10.99 25.27
CA ARG A 112 10.08 12.20 24.75
C ARG A 112 8.66 12.40 25.30
N ALA A 113 7.98 11.32 25.71
CA ALA A 113 6.62 11.40 26.24
C ALA A 113 6.56 11.84 27.72
N LEU A 114 7.65 11.64 28.47
CA LEU A 114 7.72 11.94 29.90
C LEU A 114 8.42 13.28 30.23
N SER A 115 9.08 13.92 29.26
CA SER A 115 9.69 15.25 29.37
C SER A 115 8.70 16.37 29.06
#